data_AF-A0A9E4R3G5-F1
#
_entry.id   AF-A0A9E4R3G5-F1
#
_cell.length_a   1.000
_cell.length_b   1.000
_cell.length_c   1.000
_cell.angle_alpha   90.00
_cell.angle_beta   90.00
_cell.angle_gamma   90.00
#
_symmetry.space_group_name_H-M   'P 1'
#
loop_
_entity.id
_entity.type
_entity.pdbx_description
1 polymer ?
#
loop_
_entity_poly.entity_id
_entity_poly.type
_entity_poly.pdbx_seq_one_letter_code
_entity_poly.pdbx_strand_id
1 'polypeptide(L)'
;TERVNELVEQIRSVSQPLANARKEAADAIGSRVNELSDSLDLLTGPSGNRELALNISGRITELTELIDSTVTVSTRGGAKA
;
A
#
# COMPACT_ATOMS: atom_id res chain seq x y z
N THR A 1 30.10 25.69 1.00
CA THR A 1 29.36 24.94 -0.04
C THR A 1 29.32 23.45 0.26
N GLU A 2 30.36 22.84 0.83
CA GLU A 2 30.37 21.41 1.24
C GLU A 2 29.17 20.98 2.11
N ARG A 3 28.82 21.75 3.14
CA ARG A 3 27.72 21.45 4.05
C ARG A 3 26.32 21.41 3.38
N VAL A 4 26.16 22.13 2.26
CA VAL A 4 24.94 22.11 1.44
C VAL A 4 24.95 20.88 0.53
N ASN A 5 26.11 20.49 0.00
CA ASN A 5 26.25 19.27 -0.79
C ASN A 5 26.00 18.01 0.05
N GLU A 6 26.52 17.94 1.29
CA GLU A 6 26.25 16.84 2.22
C GLU A 6 24.75 16.70 2.54
N LEU A 7 24.05 17.82 2.71
CA LEU A 7 22.61 17.82 2.96
C LEU A 7 21.83 17.33 1.73
N VAL A 8 22.24 17.73 0.53
CA VAL A 8 21.64 17.24 -0.72
C VAL A 8 21.86 15.73 -0.90
N GLU A 9 23.04 15.22 -0.54
CA GLU A 9 23.29 13.77 -0.57
C GLU A 9 22.46 13.02 0.46
N GLN A 10 22.30 13.56 1.68
CA GLN A 10 21.44 12.97 2.70
C GLN A 10 19.96 12.98 2.27
N ILE A 11 19.48 14.07 1.67
CA ILE A 11 18.12 14.13 1.12
C ILE A 11 17.95 13.11 -0.01
N ARG A 12 18.92 13.00 -0.93
CA ARG A 12 18.89 11.99 -1.99
C ARG A 12 18.89 10.57 -1.43
N SER A 13 19.72 10.30 -0.42
CA SER A 13 19.87 8.98 0.18
C SER A 13 18.61 8.50 0.89
N VAL A 14 17.79 9.41 1.43
CA VAL A 14 16.48 9.06 2.02
C VAL A 14 15.33 9.13 1.01
N SER A 15 15.43 9.96 -0.04
CA SER A 15 14.39 10.11 -1.05
C SER A 15 14.21 8.86 -1.92
N GLN A 16 15.30 8.16 -2.24
CA GLN A 16 15.27 6.94 -3.06
C GLN A 16 14.62 5.76 -2.32
N PRO A 17 15.05 5.38 -1.10
CA PRO A 17 14.35 4.40 -0.29
C PRO A 17 12.88 4.76 -0.05
N LEU A 18 12.57 6.04 0.16
CA LEU A 18 11.19 6.48 0.34
C LEU A 18 10.35 6.32 -0.93
N ALA A 19 10.90 6.63 -2.10
CA ALA A 19 10.23 6.43 -3.39
C ALA A 19 10.01 4.94 -3.67
N ASN A 20 10.99 4.09 -3.36
CA ASN A 20 10.88 2.64 -3.50
C ASN A 20 9.81 2.08 -2.55
N ALA A 21 9.80 2.49 -1.28
CA ALA A 21 8.79 2.07 -0.31
C ALA A 21 7.36 2.48 -0.74
N ARG A 22 7.20 3.68 -1.33
CA ARG A 22 5.91 4.12 -1.89
C ARG A 22 5.48 3.25 -3.07
N LYS A 23 6.41 2.89 -3.95
CA LYS A 23 6.14 2.02 -5.09
C LYS A 23 5.75 0.61 -4.64
N GLU A 24 6.52 0.01 -3.73
CA GLU A 24 6.25 -1.31 -3.17
C GLU A 24 4.89 -1.36 -2.47
N ALA A 25 4.53 -0.33 -1.70
CA ALA A 25 3.22 -0.22 -1.09
C ALA A 25 2.09 -0.13 -2.13
N ALA A 26 2.28 0.67 -3.19
CA ALA A 26 1.31 0.78 -4.28
C ALA A 26 1.13 -0.55 -5.03
N ASP A 27 2.23 -1.26 -5.33
CA ASP A 27 2.21 -2.56 -6.00
C ASP A 27 1.49 -3.61 -5.12
N ALA A 28 1.77 -3.64 -3.82
CA ALA A 28 1.13 -4.56 -2.87
C ALA A 28 -0.39 -4.31 -2.73
N ILE A 29 -0.80 -3.03 -2.65
CA ILE A 29 -2.23 -2.64 -2.65
C ILE A 29 -2.88 -3.07 -3.96
N GLY A 30 -2.23 -2.82 -5.10
CA GLY A 30 -2.72 -3.20 -6.43
C GLY A 30 -2.96 -4.70 -6.57
N SER A 31 -2.00 -5.53 -6.15
CA SER A 31 -2.15 -6.99 -6.17
C SER A 31 -3.36 -7.45 -5.35
N ARG A 32 -3.48 -6.95 -4.11
CA ARG A 32 -4.58 -7.32 -3.22
C ARG A 32 -5.95 -6.88 -3.75
N VAL A 33 -6.04 -5.71 -4.40
CA VAL A 33 -7.26 -5.23 -5.06
C VAL A 33 -7.66 -6.15 -6.22
N ASN A 34 -6.71 -6.54 -7.07
CA ASN A 34 -6.98 -7.44 -8.19
C ASN A 34 -7.48 -8.79 -7.70
N GLU A 35 -6.77 -9.42 -6.77
CA GLU A 35 -7.19 -10.72 -6.24
C GLU A 35 -8.52 -10.64 -5.47
N LEU A 36 -8.84 -9.50 -4.84
CA LEU A 36 -10.13 -9.28 -4.19
C LEU A 36 -11.24 -9.18 -5.23
N SER A 37 -10.97 -8.50 -6.35
CA SER A 37 -11.89 -8.38 -7.48
C SER A 37 -12.20 -9.75 -8.08
N ASP A 38 -11.17 -10.58 -8.32
CA ASP A 38 -11.34 -11.96 -8.80
C ASP A 38 -12.22 -12.80 -7.84
N SER A 39 -12.07 -12.59 -6.54
CA SER A 39 -12.88 -13.30 -5.54
C SER A 39 -14.33 -12.80 -5.47
N LEU A 40 -14.55 -11.51 -5.68
CA LEU A 40 -15.90 -10.94 -5.81
C LEU A 40 -16.60 -11.46 -7.07
N ASP A 41 -15.88 -11.62 -8.18
CA ASP A 41 -16.40 -12.26 -9.39
C ASP A 41 -16.80 -13.71 -9.14
N LEU A 42 -15.98 -14.47 -8.39
CA LEU A 42 -16.32 -15.83 -7.97
C LEU A 42 -17.53 -15.88 -7.02
N LEU A 43 -17.65 -14.92 -6.10
CA LEU A 43 -18.76 -14.82 -5.16
C LEU A 43 -20.09 -14.48 -5.85
N THR A 44 -20.04 -13.61 -6.86
CA THR A 44 -21.22 -13.19 -7.63
C THR A 44 -21.57 -14.17 -8.75
N GLY A 45 -20.66 -15.09 -9.07
CA GLY A 45 -20.87 -16.21 -9.98
C GLY A 45 -21.65 -17.39 -9.39
N PRO A 46 -21.93 -18.42 -10.21
CA PRO A 46 -22.71 -19.60 -9.81
C PRO A 46 -22.04 -20.45 -8.72
N SER A 47 -20.75 -20.24 -8.45
CA SER A 47 -19.97 -20.92 -7.41
C SER A 47 -19.92 -20.15 -6.08
N GLY A 48 -20.65 -19.04 -5.97
CA GLY A 48 -20.67 -18.21 -4.76
C GLY A 48 -21.18 -18.97 -3.54
N ASN A 49 -20.51 -18.78 -2.40
CA ASN A 49 -20.91 -19.38 -1.14
C ASN A 49 -20.54 -18.52 0.07
N ARG A 50 -21.08 -18.88 1.25
CA ARG A 50 -20.90 -18.13 2.49
C ARG A 50 -19.45 -18.10 2.99
N GLU A 51 -18.68 -19.16 2.76
CA GLU A 51 -17.27 -19.26 3.16
C GLU A 51 -16.40 -18.29 2.35
N LEU A 52 -16.63 -18.21 1.04
CA LEU A 52 -16.01 -17.23 0.15
C LEU A 52 -16.33 -15.80 0.60
N ALA A 53 -17.58 -15.53 0.96
CA ALA A 53 -17.96 -14.21 1.47
C ALA A 53 -17.23 -13.82 2.77
N LEU A 54 -17.06 -14.77 3.70
CA LEU A 54 -16.29 -14.54 4.93
C LEU A 54 -14.80 -14.32 4.65
N ASN A 55 -14.22 -15.10 3.72
CA ASN A 55 -12.83 -14.93 3.30
C ASN A 55 -12.60 -13.56 2.65
N ILE A 56 -13.50 -13.14 1.76
CA ILE A 56 -13.50 -11.80 1.15
C ILE A 56 -13.57 -10.69 2.20
N SER A 57 -14.42 -10.82 3.21
CA SER A 57 -14.52 -9.84 4.31
C SER A 57 -13.20 -9.71 5.08
N GLY A 58 -12.48 -10.81 5.31
CA GLY A 58 -11.14 -10.79 5.92
C GLY A 58 -10.14 -10.04 5.04
N ARG A 59 -10.13 -10.33 3.74
CA ARG A 59 -9.22 -9.70 2.77
C ARG A 59 -9.47 -8.21 2.59
N ILE A 60 -10.73 -7.76 2.66
CA ILE A 60 -11.09 -6.34 2.71
C ILE A 60 -10.52 -5.65 3.95
N THR A 61 -10.56 -6.32 5.11
CA THR A 61 -10.00 -5.80 6.36
C THR A 61 -8.49 -5.63 6.24
N GLU A 62 -7.78 -6.65 5.75
CA GLU A 62 -6.32 -6.59 5.53
C GLU A 62 -5.93 -5.50 4.52
N LEU A 63 -6.69 -5.35 3.43
CA LEU A 63 -6.46 -4.29 2.45
C LEU A 63 -6.66 -2.89 3.06
N THR A 64 -7.68 -2.74 3.91
CA THR A 64 -7.95 -1.48 4.62
C THR A 64 -6.81 -1.10 5.55
N GLU A 65 -6.28 -2.07 6.30
CA GLU A 65 -5.12 -1.86 7.19
C GLU A 65 -3.85 -1.50 6.42
N LEU A 66 -3.60 -2.14 5.27
CA LEU A 66 -2.44 -1.84 4.42
C LEU A 66 -2.52 -0.41 3.86
N ILE A 67 -3.70 0.02 3.42
CA ILE A 67 -3.95 1.38 2.92
C ILE A 67 -3.76 2.39 4.07
N ASP A 68 -4.34 2.14 5.24
CA ASP A 68 -4.24 3.05 6.39
C ASP A 68 -2.79 3.23 6.86
N SER A 69 -2.02 2.14 6.93
CA SER A 69 -0.58 2.18 7.23
C SER A 69 0.19 3.01 6.19
N THR A 70 -0.07 2.81 4.90
CA THR A 70 0.59 3.52 3.81
C THR A 70 0.27 5.03 3.81
N VAL A 71 -0.99 5.39 4.07
CA VAL A 71 -1.45 6.78 4.18
C VAL A 71 -0.89 7.45 5.43
N THR A 72 -0.87 6.75 6.57
CA THR A 72 -0.31 7.26 7.83
C THR A 72 1.19 7.51 7.74
N VAL A 73 1.94 6.62 7.07
CA VAL A 73 3.36 6.83 6.78
C VAL A 73 3.56 8.04 5.86
N SER A 74 2.71 8.21 4.86
CA SER A 74 2.78 9.36 3.92
C SER A 74 2.48 10.70 4.60
N THR A 75 1.51 10.76 5.51
CA THR A 75 1.13 11.98 6.24
C THR A 75 2.17 12.38 7.29
N ARG A 76 2.79 11.42 7.98
CA ARG A 76 3.92 11.70 8.89
C ARG A 76 5.17 12.20 8.18
N GLY A 77 5.41 11.77 6.94
CA GLY A 77 6.50 12.27 6.10
C GLY A 77 6.27 13.69 5.55
N GLY A 78 5.02 14.13 5.43
CA GLY A 78 4.65 15.46 4.93
C GLY A 78 4.57 16.56 6.00
N ALA A 79 4.45 16.21 7.28
CA ALA A 79 4.30 17.16 8.39
C ALA A 79 5.64 17.72 8.92
N LYS A 80 6.78 17.34 8.33
CA LYS A 80 8.10 17.92 8.61
C LYS A 80 8.74 18.41 7.32
N ALA A 81 8.20 19.49 6.77
CA ALA A 81 8.83 20.30 5.74
C ALA A 81 8.49 21.78 6.01
#